data_AF-A0A250VTC7-F1
#
_entry.id   AF-A0A250VTC7-F1
#
_cell.length_a   1.000
_cell.length_b   1.000
_cell.length_c   1.000
_cell.angle_alpha   90.00
_cell.angle_beta   90.00
_cell.angle_gamma   90.00
#
_symmetry.space_group_name_H-M   'P 1'
#
loop_
_entity.id
_entity.type
_entity.pdbx_description
1 polymer ?
#
loop_
_entity_poly.entity_id
_entity_poly.type
_entity_poly.pdbx_seq_one_letter_code
_entity_poly.pdbx_strand_id
1 'polypeptide(L)'
;MTQADAYTPPLAKTMDDIDKVIDFINARVKPLRDAIPYSSTEDRPHQALLDMTTVIKGAAQAEIARGDNPSTLHFFLTIAARQWRDHPDFLPEWKN
;
A
#
# COMPACT_ATOMS: atom_id res chain seq x y z
N MET A 1 42.14 8.81 -10.47
CA MET A 1 41.21 9.48 -9.54
C MET A 1 39.80 9.08 -9.96
N THR A 2 39.13 8.22 -9.20
CA THR A 2 37.73 7.85 -9.46
C THR A 2 36.84 8.98 -9.00
N GLN A 3 36.10 9.61 -9.91
CA GLN A 3 34.98 10.47 -9.54
C GLN A 3 34.01 9.61 -8.72
N ALA A 4 33.86 9.94 -7.45
CA ALA A 4 32.73 9.43 -6.68
C ALA A 4 31.49 10.13 -7.23
N ASP A 5 30.59 9.38 -7.88
CA ASP A 5 29.28 9.90 -8.23
C ASP A 5 28.63 10.44 -6.96
N ALA A 6 28.21 11.71 -7.00
CA ALA A 6 27.56 12.33 -5.86
C ALA A 6 26.26 11.57 -5.56
N TYR A 7 26.18 10.99 -4.36
CA TYR A 7 24.96 10.33 -3.91
C TYR A 7 23.81 11.35 -3.90
N THR A 8 22.80 11.10 -4.73
CA THR A 8 21.55 11.87 -4.72
C THR A 8 20.53 11.10 -3.90
N PRO A 9 20.08 11.61 -2.74
CA PRO A 9 19.05 10.94 -1.99
C PRO A 9 17.77 10.80 -2.85
N PRO A 10 17.04 9.68 -2.73
CA PRO A 10 15.80 9.50 -3.45
C PRO A 10 14.82 10.63 -3.11
N LEU A 11 14.05 11.05 -4.13
CA LEU A 11 13.04 12.10 -3.97
C LEU A 11 12.10 11.76 -2.81
N ALA A 12 11.80 12.77 -1.99
CA ALA A 12 10.86 12.66 -0.89
C ALA A 12 9.51 12.17 -1.41
N LYS A 13 8.89 11.25 -0.68
CA LYS A 13 7.58 10.74 -1.06
C LYS A 13 6.50 11.75 -0.68
N THR A 14 5.51 11.88 -1.55
CA THR A 14 4.36 12.78 -1.36
C THR A 14 3.16 12.02 -0.82
N MET A 15 2.16 12.74 -0.31
CA MET A 15 0.85 12.11 -0.03
C MET A 15 0.22 11.49 -1.27
N ASP A 16 0.43 12.08 -2.45
CA ASP A 16 -0.10 11.55 -3.70
C ASP A 16 0.51 10.18 -4.05
N ASP A 17 1.82 9.99 -3.79
CA ASP A 17 2.45 8.68 -3.93
C ASP A 17 1.85 7.63 -2.98
N ILE A 18 1.55 8.02 -1.74
CA ILE A 18 0.90 7.17 -0.75
C ILE A 18 -0.51 6.79 -1.20
N ASP A 19 -1.29 7.79 -1.61
CA ASP A 19 -2.70 7.61 -2.02
C ASP A 19 -2.82 6.68 -3.23
N LYS A 20 -1.92 6.79 -4.21
CA LYS A 20 -1.88 5.87 -5.36
C LYS A 20 -1.72 4.40 -4.96
N VAL A 21 -0.88 4.10 -3.96
CA VAL A 21 -0.68 2.71 -3.51
C VAL A 21 -1.88 2.24 -2.69
N ILE A 22 -2.46 3.11 -1.86
CA ILE A 22 -3.69 2.82 -1.10
C ILE A 22 -4.84 2.52 -2.04
N ASP A 23 -5.04 3.34 -3.07
CA ASP A 23 -6.10 3.15 -4.07
C ASP A 23 -5.92 1.84 -4.84
N PHE A 24 -4.67 1.48 -5.18
CA PHE A 24 -4.35 0.19 -5.79
C PHE A 24 -4.78 -1.00 -4.92
N ILE A 25 -4.49 -0.95 -3.61
CA ILE A 25 -4.85 -1.99 -2.64
C ILE A 25 -6.36 -2.03 -2.47
N ASN A 26 -6.99 -0.88 -2.22
CA ASN A 26 -8.43 -0.76 -1.99
C ASN A 26 -9.26 -1.27 -3.18
N ALA A 27 -8.88 -0.91 -4.40
CA ALA A 27 -9.59 -1.34 -5.61
C ALA A 27 -9.59 -2.87 -5.80
N ARG A 28 -8.63 -3.56 -5.18
CA ARG A 28 -8.43 -5.01 -5.26
C ARG A 28 -9.07 -5.76 -4.11
N VAL A 29 -8.89 -5.25 -2.89
CA VAL A 29 -9.27 -5.95 -1.66
C VAL A 29 -10.74 -5.72 -1.32
N LYS A 30 -11.30 -4.53 -1.62
CA LYS A 30 -12.72 -4.24 -1.32
C LYS A 30 -13.68 -5.22 -1.98
N PRO A 31 -13.57 -5.53 -3.29
CA PRO A 31 -14.46 -6.51 -3.91
C PRO A 31 -14.41 -7.90 -3.26
N LEU A 32 -13.21 -8.36 -2.85
CA LEU A 32 -13.06 -9.65 -2.17
C LEU A 32 -13.68 -9.64 -0.79
N ARG A 33 -13.49 -8.54 -0.03
CA ARG A 33 -14.14 -8.35 1.27
C ARG A 33 -15.65 -8.31 1.14
N ASP A 34 -16.15 -7.63 0.12
CA ASP A 34 -17.60 -7.45 -0.09
C ASP A 34 -18.28 -8.72 -0.63
N ALA A 35 -17.54 -9.62 -1.28
CA ALA A 35 -18.06 -10.87 -1.83
C ALA A 35 -18.22 -11.99 -0.79
N ILE A 36 -17.58 -11.89 0.37
CA ILE A 36 -17.60 -12.94 1.41
C ILE A 36 -18.51 -12.57 2.59
N PRO A 37 -19.12 -13.55 3.27
CA PRO A 37 -19.89 -13.28 4.48
C PRO A 37 -18.99 -12.70 5.57
N TYR A 38 -19.49 -11.71 6.30
CA TYR A 38 -18.79 -11.05 7.41
C TYR A 38 -18.30 -12.03 8.50
N SER A 39 -18.97 -13.17 8.67
CA SER A 39 -18.56 -14.21 9.63
C SER A 39 -17.49 -15.17 9.11
N SER A 40 -17.05 -15.03 7.86
CA SER A 40 -16.06 -15.93 7.26
C SER A 40 -14.67 -15.70 7.86
N THR A 41 -13.84 -16.74 7.84
CA THR A 41 -12.43 -16.64 8.28
C THR A 41 -11.59 -15.73 7.37
N GLU A 42 -12.05 -15.51 6.14
CA GLU A 42 -11.42 -14.69 5.11
C GLU A 42 -11.81 -13.21 5.20
N ASP A 43 -12.90 -12.86 5.89
CA ASP A 43 -13.31 -11.45 6.10
C ASP A 43 -12.26 -10.67 6.87
N ARG A 44 -11.81 -11.23 7.99
CA ARG A 44 -10.84 -10.59 8.89
C ARG A 44 -9.53 -10.20 8.21
N PRO A 45 -8.84 -11.07 7.43
CA PRO A 45 -7.60 -10.68 6.76
C PRO A 45 -7.83 -9.60 5.70
N HIS A 46 -8.91 -9.65 4.92
CA HIS A 46 -9.22 -8.59 3.96
C HIS A 46 -9.52 -7.26 4.66
N GLN A 47 -10.32 -7.28 5.71
CA GLN A 47 -10.64 -6.08 6.49
C GLN A 47 -9.39 -5.51 7.17
N ALA A 48 -8.54 -6.36 7.77
CA ALA A 48 -7.29 -5.94 8.40
C ALA A 48 -6.35 -5.24 7.41
N LEU A 49 -6.30 -5.71 6.16
CA LEU A 49 -5.51 -5.06 5.13
C LEU A 49 -6.06 -3.68 4.74
N LEU A 50 -7.38 -3.54 4.63
CA LEU A 50 -8.03 -2.24 4.39
C LEU A 50 -7.77 -1.28 5.56
N ASP A 51 -7.90 -1.74 6.79
CA ASP A 51 -7.64 -0.94 8.00
C ASP A 51 -6.16 -0.51 8.07
N MET A 52 -5.23 -1.39 7.71
CA MET A 52 -3.80 -1.07 7.60
C MET A 52 -3.55 0.10 6.65
N THR A 53 -4.21 0.15 5.48
CA THR A 53 -4.04 1.30 4.56
C THR A 53 -4.45 2.62 5.21
N THR A 54 -5.52 2.60 6.01
CA THR A 54 -6.02 3.78 6.73
C THR A 54 -5.03 4.25 7.80
N VAL A 55 -4.50 3.31 8.60
CA VAL A 55 -3.50 3.61 9.62
C VAL A 55 -2.23 4.20 9.01
N ILE A 56 -1.72 3.58 7.93
CA ILE A 56 -0.51 4.08 7.27
C ILE A 56 -0.74 5.46 6.66
N LYS A 57 -1.91 5.73 6.09
CA LYS A 57 -2.26 7.08 5.58
C LYS A 57 -2.16 8.13 6.68
N GLY A 58 -2.77 7.87 7.84
CA GLY A 58 -2.72 8.80 8.98
C GLY A 58 -1.30 9.04 9.48
N ALA A 59 -0.48 7.98 9.54
CA ALA A 59 0.93 8.11 9.91
C ALA A 59 1.73 8.93 8.87
N ALA A 60 1.45 8.79 7.57
CA ALA A 60 2.14 9.54 6.51
C ALA A 60 1.78 11.02 6.53
N GLN A 61 0.51 11.32 6.80
CA GLN A 61 0.05 12.69 7.03
C GLN A 61 0.78 13.32 8.22
N ALA A 62 0.96 12.57 9.32
CA ALA A 62 1.68 13.05 10.49
C ALA A 62 3.17 13.31 10.21
N GLU A 63 3.85 12.44 9.46
CA GLU A 63 5.25 12.65 9.07
C GLU A 63 5.41 13.90 8.20
N ILE A 64 4.57 14.06 7.15
CA ILE A 64 4.61 15.24 6.30
C ILE A 64 4.31 16.52 7.10
N ALA A 65 3.35 16.47 8.03
CA ALA A 65 3.01 17.61 8.88
C ALA A 65 4.18 18.04 9.79
N ARG A 66 5.08 17.12 10.15
CA ARG A 66 6.32 17.41 10.89
C ARG A 66 7.47 17.88 9.99
N GLY A 67 7.30 17.85 8.66
CA GLY A 67 8.37 18.09 7.70
C GLY A 67 9.26 16.87 7.45
N ASP A 68 8.85 15.68 7.92
CA ASP A 68 9.54 14.42 7.69
C ASP A 68 9.17 13.81 6.32
N ASN A 69 9.98 12.85 5.85
CA ASN A 69 9.74 12.12 4.60
C ASN A 69 9.01 10.79 4.86
N PRO A 70 7.78 10.58 4.32
CA PRO A 70 6.96 9.39 4.51
C PRO A 70 7.45 8.14 3.75
N SER A 71 8.73 8.11 3.37
CA SER A 71 9.35 7.06 2.57
C SER A 71 9.19 5.65 3.17
N THR A 72 9.30 5.51 4.50
CA THR A 72 9.11 4.24 5.20
C THR A 72 7.67 3.73 5.05
N LEU A 73 6.70 4.63 5.12
CA LEU A 73 5.28 4.31 5.04
C LEU A 73 4.89 3.95 3.61
N HIS A 74 5.41 4.70 2.64
CA HIS A 74 5.32 4.35 1.23
C HIS A 74 5.93 2.97 0.96
N PHE A 75 7.09 2.66 1.54
CA PHE A 75 7.75 1.37 1.39
C PHE A 75 6.89 0.22 1.91
N PHE A 76 6.30 0.33 3.11
CA PHE A 76 5.43 -0.70 3.66
C PHE A 76 4.19 -0.95 2.79
N LEU A 77 3.53 0.12 2.33
CA LEU A 77 2.41 -0.02 1.38
C LEU A 77 2.84 -0.68 0.08
N THR A 78 4.01 -0.35 -0.44
CA THR A 78 4.54 -0.94 -1.67
C THR A 78 4.83 -2.44 -1.50
N ILE A 79 5.39 -2.84 -0.36
CA ILE A 79 5.63 -4.26 -0.05
C ILE A 79 4.30 -5.01 0.03
N ALA A 80 3.31 -4.47 0.73
CA ALA A 80 1.97 -5.05 0.74
C ALA A 80 1.44 -5.19 -0.69
N ALA A 81 1.34 -4.09 -1.44
CA ALA A 81 0.83 -4.09 -2.80
C ALA A 81 1.54 -5.09 -3.74
N ARG A 82 2.85 -5.34 -3.55
CA ARG A 82 3.60 -6.36 -4.32
C ARG A 82 3.14 -7.78 -4.01
N GLN A 83 2.92 -8.13 -2.74
CA GLN A 83 2.43 -9.46 -2.37
C GLN A 83 1.05 -9.74 -2.99
N TRP A 84 0.24 -8.69 -3.15
CA TRP A 84 -1.09 -8.77 -3.75
C TRP A 84 -1.09 -8.66 -5.28
N ARG A 85 0.04 -8.31 -5.91
CA ARG A 85 0.15 -8.28 -7.37
C ARG A 85 0.13 -9.69 -7.97
N ASP A 86 0.75 -10.65 -7.28
CA ASP A 86 0.97 -12.02 -7.77
C ASP A 86 0.09 -13.06 -7.06
N HIS A 87 -0.84 -12.63 -6.21
CA HIS A 87 -1.72 -13.52 -5.45
C HIS A 87 -2.80 -14.13 -6.37
N PRO A 88 -3.09 -15.44 -6.28
CA PRO A 88 -3.99 -16.15 -7.20
C PRO A 88 -5.41 -15.56 -7.30
N ASP A 89 -5.93 -15.01 -6.20
CA ASP A 89 -7.23 -14.31 -6.18
C ASP A 89 -7.27 -13.02 -7.03
N PHE A 90 -6.13 -12.61 -7.60
CA PHE A 90 -5.97 -11.38 -8.40
C PHE A 90 -5.49 -11.68 -9.83
N LEU A 91 -5.47 -12.96 -10.23
CA LEU A 91 -5.16 -13.35 -11.59
C LEU A 91 -6.34 -13.07 -12.54
N PRO A 92 -6.09 -12.75 -13.82
CA PRO A 92 -7.13 -12.44 -14.81
C PRO A 92 -8.20 -13.52 -15.00
N GLU A 93 -7.91 -14.76 -14.61
CA GLU A 93 -8.78 -15.93 -14.71
C GLU A 93 -10.03 -15.89 -13.81
N TRP A 94 -10.08 -14.96 -12.85
CA TRP A 94 -11.25 -14.69 -12.00
C TRP A 94 -12.18 -13.60 -12.58
N LYS A 95 -11.98 -13.18 -13.83
CA LYS A 95 -12.88 -12.26 -14.56
C LYS A 95 -14.07 -12.96 -15.26
N ASN A 96 -14.25 -14.27 -15.08
CA ASN A 96 -15.32 -15.03 -15.70
C ASN A 96 -16.52 -15.18 -14.77
#